data_AF-A0A391PDV5-F1
#
_entry.id   AF-A0A391PDV5-F1
#
_cell.length_a   1.000
_cell.length_b   1.000
_cell.length_c   1.000
_cell.angle_alpha   90.00
_cell.angle_beta   90.00
_cell.angle_gamma   90.00
#
_symmetry.space_group_name_H-M   'P 1'
#
loop_
_entity.id
_entity.type
_entity.pdbx_description
1 polymer ?
#
loop_
_entity_poly.entity_id
_entity_poly.type
_entity_poly.pdbx_seq_one_letter_code
_entity_poly.pdbx_strand_id
1 'polypeptide(L)'
;MLPGWGDVLEPTQVDGYPEVQSLRTREAIERPRALFVRDAADRKQFRLVREVHIMAVPKRRMSRSNTRGRRAQWKAEATGLVNVNVAGQAHKVPRRLLKAARLGLIDLDRRA
;
A
#
# COMPACT_ATOMS: atom_id res chain seq x y z
N MET A 1 26.98 -38.74 28.68
CA MET A 1 26.14 -38.81 29.88
C MET A 1 25.37 -37.50 29.94
N LEU A 2 24.16 -37.47 29.38
CA LEU A 2 23.29 -36.28 29.34
C LEU A 2 22.15 -36.51 30.36
N PRO A 3 21.78 -35.54 31.20
CA PRO A 3 20.61 -35.66 32.04
C PRO A 3 19.34 -35.45 31.21
N GLY A 4 18.34 -36.27 31.49
CA GLY A 4 17.10 -36.42 30.75
C GLY A 4 16.16 -35.23 30.84
N TRP A 5 15.35 -35.09 29.80
CA TRP A 5 14.22 -34.19 29.72
C TRP A 5 13.07 -34.76 30.56
N GLY A 6 12.90 -34.24 31.77
CA GLY A 6 11.72 -34.46 32.60
C GLY A 6 10.77 -33.27 32.52
N ASP A 7 9.48 -33.61 32.53
CA ASP A 7 8.33 -32.75 32.87
C ASP A 7 7.63 -32.04 31.69
N VAL A 8 6.89 -32.87 30.93
CA VAL A 8 5.67 -32.46 30.24
C VAL A 8 4.67 -32.00 31.30
N LEU A 9 4.28 -30.73 31.30
CA LEU A 9 3.21 -30.22 32.15
C LEU A 9 1.86 -30.73 31.63
N GLU A 10 1.12 -31.44 32.49
CA GLU A 10 -0.26 -31.85 32.26
C GLU A 10 -1.18 -30.61 32.08
N PRO A 11 -2.20 -30.63 31.19
CA PRO A 11 -3.03 -29.46 30.88
C PRO A 11 -3.93 -28.96 32.02
N THR A 12 -3.84 -29.54 33.22
CA THR A 12 -4.79 -29.31 34.32
C THR A 12 -4.34 -28.24 35.31
N GLN A 13 -3.23 -27.53 35.06
CA GLN A 13 -2.63 -26.62 36.05
C GLN A 13 -2.55 -25.15 35.60
N VAL A 14 -3.52 -24.67 34.82
CA VAL A 14 -3.72 -23.23 34.58
C VAL A 14 -4.86 -22.72 35.47
N ASP A 15 -4.52 -22.43 36.73
CA ASP A 15 -5.31 -21.53 37.57
C ASP A 15 -5.14 -20.11 37.02
N GLY A 16 -6.21 -19.53 36.47
CA GLY A 16 -6.26 -18.10 36.16
C GLY A 16 -6.94 -17.71 34.86
N TYR A 17 -8.23 -17.97 34.74
CA TYR A 17 -9.13 -17.08 33.99
C TYR A 17 -10.21 -16.60 34.95
N PRO A 18 -10.44 -15.29 35.10
CA PRO A 18 -11.53 -14.82 35.94
C PRO A 18 -12.84 -15.26 35.30
N GLU A 19 -13.54 -16.13 36.02
CA GLU A 19 -14.92 -16.51 35.79
C GLU A 19 -15.77 -15.24 35.80
N VAL A 20 -16.09 -14.72 34.61
CA VAL A 20 -17.03 -13.60 34.49
C VAL A 20 -18.41 -14.16 34.79
N GLN A 21 -18.81 -14.00 36.05
CA GLN A 21 -20.09 -14.43 36.59
C GLN A 21 -21.23 -13.98 35.66
N SER A 22 -21.91 -14.96 35.10
CA SER A 22 -23.14 -14.76 34.36
C SER A 22 -24.26 -14.35 35.33
N LEU A 23 -24.34 -13.04 35.61
CA LEU A 23 -25.54 -12.46 36.22
C LEU A 23 -26.66 -12.45 35.16
N ARG A 24 -27.38 -13.57 35.07
CA ARG A 24 -28.76 -13.59 34.58
C ARG A 24 -29.63 -12.87 35.62
N THR A 25 -29.61 -11.54 35.58
CA THR A 25 -30.79 -10.76 35.98
C THR A 25 -31.77 -10.79 34.81
N ARG A 26 -32.72 -11.71 34.90
CA ARG A 26 -33.97 -11.65 34.14
C ARG A 26 -34.77 -10.47 34.70
N GLU A 27 -34.58 -9.28 34.18
CA GLU A 27 -35.51 -8.18 34.41
C GLU A 27 -35.48 -7.20 33.25
N ALA A 28 -36.56 -7.27 32.47
CA ALA A 28 -37.18 -6.19 31.72
C ALA A 28 -36.25 -5.15 31.06
N ILE A 29 -35.59 -5.53 29.96
CA ILE A 29 -35.38 -4.56 28.88
C ILE A 29 -36.64 -4.62 28.04
N GLU A 30 -37.65 -3.84 28.44
CA GLU A 30 -38.71 -3.39 27.56
C GLU A 30 -38.03 -2.73 26.36
N ARG A 31 -37.89 -3.48 25.27
CA ARG A 31 -37.41 -2.94 24.01
C ARG A 31 -38.55 -2.11 23.43
N PRO A 32 -38.45 -0.77 23.32
CA PRO A 32 -39.28 -0.08 22.35
C PRO A 32 -38.88 -0.61 20.97
N ARG A 33 -39.77 -1.41 20.40
CA ARG A 33 -39.81 -1.75 18.99
C ARG A 33 -39.61 -0.47 18.17
N ALA A 34 -38.59 -0.50 17.32
CA ALA A 34 -38.49 0.28 16.10
C ALA A 34 -38.54 1.81 16.26
N LEU A 35 -37.38 2.43 16.57
CA LEU A 35 -37.14 3.84 16.26
C LEU A 35 -35.69 4.06 15.78
N PHE A 36 -35.24 3.39 14.72
CA PHE A 36 -33.97 3.76 14.07
C PHE A 36 -33.94 3.45 12.57
N VAL A 37 -35.01 3.79 11.85
CA VAL A 37 -34.95 4.19 10.43
C VAL A 37 -36.08 5.20 10.25
N ARG A 38 -35.77 6.47 10.45
CA ARG A 38 -36.67 7.58 10.11
C ARG A 38 -36.10 8.17 8.83
N ASP A 39 -36.90 8.15 7.78
CA ASP A 39 -36.64 8.79 6.48
C ASP A 39 -36.02 7.92 5.36
N ALA A 40 -36.60 8.04 4.17
CA ALA A 40 -36.10 7.45 2.93
C ALA A 40 -34.83 8.18 2.44
N ALA A 41 -34.62 9.42 2.88
CA ALA A 41 -33.41 10.20 2.65
C ALA A 41 -32.16 9.55 3.28
N ASP A 42 -32.29 8.94 4.46
CA ASP A 42 -31.19 8.24 5.14
C ASP A 42 -30.77 6.96 4.39
N ARG A 43 -31.70 6.27 3.72
CA ARG A 43 -31.38 5.14 2.83
C ARG A 43 -30.57 5.58 1.61
N LYS A 44 -30.77 6.80 1.10
CA LYS A 44 -29.96 7.35 0.00
C LYS A 44 -28.53 7.64 0.44
N GLN A 45 -28.33 8.21 1.63
CA GLN A 45 -26.98 8.42 2.17
C GLN A 45 -26.22 7.11 2.39
N PHE A 46 -26.87 6.10 2.97
CA PHE A 46 -26.24 4.78 3.17
C PHE A 46 -25.87 4.08 1.84
N ARG A 47 -26.69 4.28 0.79
CA ARG A 47 -26.45 3.73 -0.55
C ARG A 47 -25.27 4.44 -1.24
N LEU A 48 -25.18 5.76 -1.13
CA LEU A 48 -24.07 6.55 -1.68
C LEU A 48 -22.74 6.24 -0.98
N VAL A 49 -22.72 6.10 0.34
CA VAL A 49 -21.49 5.72 1.07
C VAL A 49 -20.99 4.33 0.64
N ARG A 50 -21.88 3.41 0.31
CA ARG A 50 -21.52 2.06 -0.17
C ARG A 50 -20.89 2.04 -1.57
N GLU A 51 -21.26 2.98 -2.44
CA GLU A 51 -20.73 3.09 -3.81
C GLU A 51 -19.29 3.65 -3.86
N VAL A 52 -18.91 4.53 -2.93
CA VAL A 52 -17.53 5.07 -2.87
C VAL A 52 -16.51 4.01 -2.42
N HIS A 53 -16.95 2.88 -1.87
CA HIS A 53 -16.08 1.78 -1.41
C HIS A 53 -15.69 0.77 -2.52
N ILE A 54 -16.04 1.02 -3.78
CA ILE A 54 -15.63 0.15 -4.89
C ILE A 54 -14.11 0.26 -5.15
N MET A 55 -13.46 1.36 -4.76
CA MET A 55 -12.01 1.51 -4.84
C MET A 55 -11.34 1.22 -3.50
N ALA A 56 -10.23 0.46 -3.54
CA ALA A 56 -9.45 0.17 -2.34
C ALA A 56 -8.81 1.44 -1.77
N VAL A 57 -9.21 1.83 -0.56
CA VAL A 57 -8.66 2.98 0.17
C VAL A 57 -7.61 2.54 1.19
N PRO A 58 -6.47 3.24 1.32
CA PRO A 58 -5.48 2.94 2.36
C PRO A 58 -6.07 3.08 3.78
N LYS A 59 -6.14 1.96 4.51
CA LYS A 59 -6.66 1.97 5.90
C LYS A 59 -5.70 2.58 6.92
N ARG A 60 -4.39 2.51 6.67
CA ARG A 60 -3.33 2.90 7.61
C ARG A 60 -2.29 3.78 6.92
N ARG A 61 -1.66 4.66 7.70
CA ARG A 61 -0.48 5.40 7.25
C ARG A 61 0.69 4.43 7.04
N MET A 62 1.31 4.48 5.87
CA MET A 62 2.48 3.68 5.55
C MET A 62 3.71 4.15 6.36
N SER A 63 4.56 3.21 6.81
CA SER A 63 5.76 3.53 7.57
C SER A 63 6.73 4.43 6.78
N ARG A 64 7.57 5.20 7.50
CA ARG A 64 8.59 6.07 6.89
C ARG A 64 9.58 5.25 6.05
N SER A 65 10.00 4.09 6.55
CA SER A 65 10.94 3.19 5.86
C SER A 65 10.35 2.68 4.54
N ASN A 66 9.11 2.19 4.54
CA ASN A 66 8.45 1.69 3.33
C ASN A 66 8.24 2.80 2.30
N THR A 67 7.84 3.98 2.76
CA THR A 67 7.62 5.14 1.88
C THR A 67 8.93 5.59 1.22
N ARG A 68 10.03 5.66 1.98
CA ARG A 68 11.35 6.02 1.47
C ARG A 68 11.88 4.96 0.50
N GLY A 69 11.74 3.68 0.84
CA GLY A 69 12.14 2.56 -0.01
C GLY A 69 11.44 2.61 -1.37
N ARG A 70 10.11 2.79 -1.39
CA ARG A 70 9.36 2.91 -2.65
C ARG A 70 9.78 4.13 -3.46
N ARG A 71 9.94 5.30 -2.83
CA ARG A 71 10.35 6.53 -3.52
C ARG A 71 11.74 6.44 -4.13
N ALA A 72 12.68 5.78 -3.45
CA ALA A 72 14.05 5.64 -3.95
C ALA A 72 14.15 4.79 -5.24
N GLN A 73 13.15 3.95 -5.53
CA GLN A 73 13.08 3.19 -6.78
C GLN A 73 12.63 4.05 -7.97
N TRP A 74 12.01 5.20 -7.72
CA TRP A 74 11.68 6.13 -8.78
C TRP A 74 12.92 6.97 -9.13
N LYS A 75 13.74 6.40 -9.99
CA LYS A 75 15.00 6.96 -10.48
C LYS A 75 15.06 6.84 -12.01
N ALA A 76 15.73 7.78 -12.65
CA ALA A 76 15.98 7.73 -14.09
C ALA A 76 17.39 7.16 -14.34
N GLU A 77 17.49 6.20 -15.26
CA GLU A 77 18.78 5.71 -15.73
C GLU A 77 19.32 6.63 -16.84
N ALA A 78 20.58 7.04 -16.72
CA ALA A 78 21.24 7.83 -17.74
C ALA A 78 21.53 6.97 -18.97
N THR A 79 21.14 7.43 -20.16
CA THR A 79 21.39 6.70 -21.40
C THR A 79 22.87 6.70 -21.75
N GLY A 80 23.41 5.53 -22.12
CA GLY A 80 24.76 5.42 -22.67
C GLY A 80 24.92 6.23 -23.96
N LEU A 81 25.93 7.09 -24.01
CA LEU A 81 26.20 7.98 -25.13
C LEU A 81 27.35 7.46 -25.99
N VAL A 82 27.24 7.65 -27.30
CA VAL A 82 28.26 7.33 -28.29
C VAL A 82 28.71 8.61 -28.98
N ASN A 83 30.01 8.73 -29.27
CA ASN A 83 30.56 9.86 -30.02
C ASN A 83 30.21 9.73 -31.51
N VAL A 84 29.72 10.80 -32.12
CA VAL A 84 29.44 10.92 -33.56
C VAL A 84 29.99 12.26 -34.04
N ASN A 85 30.69 12.25 -35.18
CA ASN A 85 31.10 13.49 -35.85
C ASN A 85 30.00 13.93 -36.81
N VAL A 86 29.45 15.13 -36.60
CA VAL A 86 28.44 15.77 -37.45
C VAL A 86 28.95 17.17 -37.79
N ALA A 87 28.93 17.54 -39.07
CA ALA A 87 29.41 18.84 -39.55
C ALA A 87 30.83 19.24 -39.04
N GLY A 88 31.72 18.26 -38.83
CA GLY A 88 33.08 18.48 -38.35
C GLY A 88 33.22 18.62 -36.82
N GLN A 89 32.12 18.58 -36.07
CA GLN A 89 32.12 18.63 -34.61
C GLN A 89 31.74 17.28 -34.00
N ALA A 90 32.37 16.95 -32.87
CA ALA A 90 32.10 15.72 -32.14
C ALA A 90 30.93 15.93 -31.15
N HIS A 91 29.84 15.19 -31.34
CA HIS A 91 28.68 15.21 -30.45
C HIS A 91 28.47 13.86 -29.77
N LYS A 92 27.87 13.87 -28.57
CA LYS A 92 27.50 12.68 -27.82
C LYS A 92 26.01 12.42 -27.99
N VAL A 93 25.67 11.28 -28.56
CA VAL A 93 24.29 10.94 -28.92
C VAL A 93 23.96 9.53 -28.41
N PRO A 94 22.72 9.27 -27.93
CA PRO A 94 22.28 7.91 -27.63
C PRO A 94 22.43 7.01 -28.86
N ARG A 95 22.93 5.78 -28.67
CA ARG A 95 23.22 4.84 -29.79
C ARG A 95 22.04 4.66 -30.76
N ARG A 96 20.80 4.68 -30.27
CA ARG A 96 19.58 4.55 -31.10
C ARG A 96 19.45 5.66 -32.15
N LEU A 97 19.96 6.85 -31.87
CA LEU A 97 19.85 8.03 -32.73
C LEU A 97 21.07 8.23 -33.65
N LEU A 98 22.06 7.34 -33.58
CA LEU A 98 23.33 7.47 -34.30
C LEU A 98 23.15 7.60 -35.82
N LYS A 99 22.25 6.82 -36.43
CA LYS A 99 21.98 6.90 -37.87
C LYS A 99 21.37 8.25 -38.25
N ALA A 100 20.39 8.72 -37.48
CA ALA A 100 19.70 9.96 -37.75
C ALA A 100 20.60 11.19 -37.52
N ALA A 101 21.51 11.13 -36.53
CA ALA A 101 22.53 12.16 -36.32
C ALA A 101 23.50 12.28 -37.52
N ARG A 102 23.95 11.14 -38.08
CA ARG A 102 24.81 11.15 -39.29
C ARG A 102 24.11 11.70 -40.53
N LEU A 103 22.80 11.48 -40.64
CA LEU A 103 21.99 11.95 -41.77
C LEU A 103 21.52 13.40 -41.60
N GLY A 104 21.84 14.07 -40.48
CA GLY A 104 21.40 15.44 -40.22
C GLY A 104 19.90 15.59 -39.97
N LEU A 105 19.20 14.51 -39.59
CA LEU A 105 17.75 14.52 -39.37
C LEU A 105 17.34 14.95 -37.95
N ILE A 106 18.31 15.24 -37.09
CA ILE A 106 18.12 15.59 -35.68
C ILE A 106 18.85 16.90 -35.40
N ASP A 107 18.16 17.82 -34.73
CA ASP A 107 18.71 19.05 -34.17
C ASP A 107 19.49 18.72 -32.88
N LEU A 108 20.82 18.88 -32.92
CA LEU A 108 21.73 18.53 -31.83
C LEU A 108 22.02 19.71 -30.87
N ASP A 109 21.69 20.94 -31.27
CA ASP A 109 22.04 22.16 -30.52
C ASP A 109 20.85 22.73 -29.73
N ARG A 110 19.69 22.07 -29.77
CA ARG A 110 18.51 22.46 -29.01
C ARG A 110 18.75 22.33 -27.51
N ARG A 111 19.08 23.45 -26.87
CA ARG A 111 19.05 23.59 -25.41
C ARG A 111 17.61 23.89 -24.99
N ALA A 112 17.07 23.07 -24.08
CA ALA A 112 15.82 23.33 -23.38
C ALA A 112 16.08 24.20 -22.15
#